data_AF-A0A9E4K4K0-F1
#
_entry.id   AF-A0A9E4K4K0-F1
#
_cell.length_a   1.000
_cell.length_b   1.000
_cell.length_c   1.000
_cell.angle_alpha   90.00
_cell.angle_beta   90.00
_cell.angle_gamma   90.00
#
_symmetry.space_group_name_H-M   'P 1'
#
loop_
_entity.id
_entity.type
_entity.pdbx_description
1 polymer ?
#
loop_
_entity_poly.entity_id
_entity_poly.type
_entity_poly.pdbx_seq_one_letter_code
_entity_poly.pdbx_strand_id
1 'polypeptide(L)'
;MTIKQQFFILIAIVTLAMMTQIGLNRYHSTALIQLEQDSVLLAQVETGMLLLRRNDKDFLMRKDLKYVEKFEKNHQVLLTRIQQLNDMLLASDIDNEHARKIGQILTEYADKFRALVSVQQEIGLHHKDGLYGSLRKAVHGVEKIVKEQQEYHLLSDMLMLRRNEKDFMLRDDLKYTEKYKKNITKFEQMLAVTSIPSDVRAEITKALSTYQKDFFCPCGRLQSQGAKPKRGATRRDALHCSSNG
;
A
#
# COMPACT_ATOMS: atom_id res chain seq x y z
N MET A 1 -39.86 60.74 -43.64
CA MET A 1 -39.29 60.59 -42.29
C MET A 1 -38.31 61.72 -42.03
N THR A 2 -38.30 62.29 -40.82
CA THR A 2 -37.30 63.30 -40.44
C THR A 2 -35.99 62.61 -40.05
N ILE A 3 -34.85 63.22 -40.33
CA ILE A 3 -33.49 62.67 -40.04
C ILE A 3 -33.37 62.19 -38.58
N LYS A 4 -34.02 62.89 -37.64
CA LYS A 4 -34.06 62.52 -36.22
C LYS A 4 -34.69 61.14 -35.97
N GLN A 5 -35.75 60.77 -36.70
CA GLN A 5 -36.42 59.47 -36.56
C GLN A 5 -35.53 58.32 -37.05
N GLN A 6 -34.76 58.54 -38.11
CA GLN A 6 -33.82 57.55 -38.64
C GLN A 6 -32.69 57.25 -37.64
N PHE A 7 -32.18 58.28 -36.95
CA PHE A 7 -31.19 58.11 -35.87
C PHE A 7 -31.74 57.30 -34.68
N PHE A 8 -32.97 57.58 -34.23
CA PHE A 8 -33.57 56.81 -33.12
C PHE A 8 -33.80 55.34 -33.46
N ILE A 9 -34.20 55.04 -34.70
CA ILE A 9 -34.37 53.65 -35.17
C ILE A 9 -33.02 52.91 -35.19
N LEU A 10 -31.96 53.56 -35.67
CA LEU A 10 -30.63 52.96 -35.72
C LEU A 10 -30.09 52.66 -34.31
N ILE A 11 -30.27 53.57 -33.35
CA ILE A 11 -29.91 53.33 -31.95
C ILE A 11 -30.69 52.16 -31.36
N ALA A 12 -32.00 52.07 -31.62
CA ALA A 12 -32.83 50.98 -31.11
C ALA A 12 -32.43 49.60 -31.68
N ILE A 13 -32.01 49.52 -32.94
CA ILE A 13 -31.52 48.28 -33.54
C ILE A 13 -30.17 47.87 -32.92
N VAL A 14 -29.26 48.82 -32.71
CA VAL A 14 -27.95 48.55 -32.11
C VAL A 14 -28.09 48.09 -30.65
N THR A 15 -28.98 48.72 -29.86
CA THR A 15 -29.21 48.29 -28.47
C THR A 15 -29.85 46.92 -28.40
N LEU A 16 -30.79 46.59 -29.29
CA LEU A 16 -31.39 45.26 -29.39
C LEU A 16 -30.34 44.21 -29.79
N ALA A 17 -29.46 44.52 -30.75
CA ALA A 17 -28.35 43.66 -31.14
C ALA A 17 -27.36 43.45 -29.98
N MET A 18 -27.05 44.48 -29.21
CA MET A 18 -26.21 44.35 -28.02
C MET A 18 -26.87 43.52 -26.92
N MET A 19 -28.18 43.69 -26.67
CA MET A 19 -28.90 42.89 -25.67
C MET A 19 -28.96 41.41 -26.04
N THR A 20 -29.24 41.11 -27.32
CA THR A 20 -29.24 39.73 -27.83
C THR A 20 -27.84 39.10 -27.76
N GLN A 21 -26.80 39.86 -28.13
CA GLN A 21 -25.41 39.41 -28.00
C GLN A 21 -25.01 39.15 -26.54
N ILE A 22 -25.43 39.99 -25.59
CA ILE A 22 -25.18 39.76 -24.16
C ILE A 22 -25.89 38.48 -23.69
N GLY A 23 -27.14 38.24 -24.11
CA GLY A 23 -27.88 37.03 -23.76
C GLY A 23 -27.23 35.75 -24.29
N LEU A 24 -26.85 35.74 -25.57
CA LEU A 24 -26.11 34.62 -26.19
C LEU A 24 -24.77 34.40 -25.50
N ASN A 25 -24.02 35.47 -25.22
CA ASN A 25 -22.74 35.37 -24.53
C ASN A 25 -22.89 34.81 -23.11
N ARG A 26 -23.95 35.17 -22.38
CA ARG A 26 -24.26 34.60 -21.07
C ARG A 26 -24.54 33.10 -21.16
N TYR A 27 -25.30 32.66 -22.16
CA TYR A 27 -25.59 31.25 -22.42
C TYR A 27 -24.32 30.44 -22.79
N HIS A 28 -23.50 30.95 -23.71
CA HIS A 28 -22.23 30.31 -24.07
C HIS A 28 -21.24 30.27 -22.90
N SER A 29 -21.16 31.35 -22.11
CA SER A 29 -20.29 31.39 -20.93
C SER A 29 -20.68 30.32 -19.91
N THR A 30 -21.97 30.09 -19.67
CA THR A 30 -22.41 29.04 -18.73
C THR A 30 -22.05 27.64 -19.21
N ALA A 31 -22.18 27.37 -20.50
CA ALA A 31 -21.80 26.07 -21.07
C ALA A 31 -20.28 25.83 -21.02
N LEU A 32 -19.47 26.88 -21.28
CA LEU A 32 -18.01 26.82 -21.19
C LEU A 32 -17.53 26.60 -19.75
N ILE A 33 -18.15 27.26 -18.77
CA ILE A 33 -17.82 27.09 -17.34
C ILE A 33 -18.12 25.65 -16.88
N GLN A 34 -19.20 25.04 -17.37
CA GLN A 34 -19.57 23.65 -17.02
C GLN A 34 -18.50 22.65 -17.51
N LEU A 35 -18.09 22.77 -18.77
CA LEU A 35 -17.04 21.93 -19.38
C LEU A 35 -15.68 22.08 -18.69
N GLU A 36 -15.33 23.31 -18.27
CA GLU A 36 -14.11 23.56 -17.52
C GLU A 36 -14.13 22.86 -16.15
N GLN A 37 -15.26 22.88 -15.45
CA GLN A 37 -15.44 22.21 -14.16
C GLN A 37 -15.32 20.68 -14.28
N ASP A 38 -15.86 20.07 -15.33
CA ASP A 38 -15.72 18.64 -15.60
C ASP A 38 -14.26 18.22 -15.79
N SER A 39 -13.51 18.99 -16.60
CA SER A 39 -12.08 18.76 -16.82
C SER A 39 -11.26 18.89 -15.53
N VAL A 40 -11.57 19.90 -14.70
CA VAL A 40 -10.92 20.08 -13.40
C VAL A 40 -11.22 18.90 -12.47
N LEU A 41 -12.46 18.40 -12.45
CA LEU A 41 -12.85 17.28 -11.61
C LEU A 41 -12.12 15.99 -12.02
N LEU A 42 -12.00 15.72 -13.33
CA LEU A 42 -11.23 14.58 -13.84
C LEU A 42 -9.75 14.68 -13.46
N ALA A 43 -9.12 15.86 -13.61
CA ALA A 43 -7.75 16.08 -13.19
C ALA A 43 -7.55 15.89 -11.67
N GLN A 44 -8.56 16.26 -10.88
CA GLN A 44 -8.56 16.04 -9.42
C GLN A 44 -8.71 14.57 -9.04
N VAL A 45 -9.44 13.77 -9.83
CA VAL A 45 -9.54 12.32 -9.67
C VAL A 45 -8.19 11.66 -9.96
N GLU A 46 -7.55 12.01 -11.07
CA GLU A 46 -6.24 11.49 -11.43
C GLU A 46 -5.19 11.83 -10.37
N THR A 47 -5.14 13.09 -9.95
CA THR A 47 -4.23 13.54 -8.88
C THR A 47 -4.51 12.82 -7.56
N GLY A 48 -5.79 12.57 -7.24
CA GLY A 48 -6.19 11.82 -6.07
C GLY A 48 -5.68 10.38 -6.10
N MET A 49 -5.79 9.70 -7.24
CA MET A 49 -5.24 8.35 -7.42
C MET A 49 -3.72 8.31 -7.22
N LEU A 50 -3.00 9.28 -7.79
CA LEU A 50 -1.54 9.41 -7.62
C LEU A 50 -1.16 9.62 -6.14
N LEU A 51 -1.96 10.40 -5.41
CA LEU A 51 -1.75 10.64 -3.99
C LEU A 51 -2.00 9.38 -3.14
N LEU A 52 -3.03 8.59 -3.46
CA LEU A 52 -3.24 7.28 -2.82
C LEU A 52 -2.04 6.36 -3.03
N ARG A 53 -1.60 6.24 -4.29
CA ARG A 53 -0.43 5.42 -4.64
C ARG A 53 0.85 5.89 -3.94
N ARG A 54 1.00 7.20 -3.73
CA ARG A 54 2.12 7.76 -2.96
C ARG A 54 2.05 7.35 -1.50
N ASN A 55 0.90 7.49 -0.85
CA ASN A 55 0.74 7.14 0.56
C ASN A 55 0.94 5.64 0.79
N ASP A 56 0.44 4.79 -0.10
CA ASP A 56 0.68 3.35 -0.10
C ASP A 56 2.19 3.03 -0.13
N LYS A 57 2.91 3.59 -1.11
CA LYS A 57 4.37 3.41 -1.20
C LYS A 57 5.11 3.93 0.02
N ASP A 58 4.74 5.10 0.53
CA ASP A 58 5.36 5.67 1.72
C ASP A 58 5.14 4.75 2.94
N PHE A 59 3.94 4.16 3.09
CA PHE A 59 3.69 3.13 4.09
C PHE A 59 4.56 1.89 3.88
N LEU A 60 4.65 1.36 2.66
CA LEU A 60 5.46 0.18 2.36
C LEU A 60 6.97 0.38 2.61
N MET A 61 7.46 1.61 2.46
CA MET A 61 8.85 1.96 2.69
C MET A 61 9.15 2.26 4.15
N ARG A 62 8.25 2.97 4.84
CA ARG A 62 8.52 3.53 6.19
C ARG A 62 7.81 2.76 7.31
N LYS A 63 6.77 2.00 6.98
CA LYS A 63 5.94 1.21 7.91
C LYS A 63 5.32 2.06 9.02
N ASP A 64 4.98 3.31 8.70
CA ASP A 64 4.43 4.29 9.63
C ASP A 64 2.92 4.49 9.37
N LEU A 65 2.11 4.33 10.42
CA LEU A 65 0.65 4.42 10.36
C LEU A 65 0.14 5.80 9.95
N LYS A 66 0.94 6.86 10.10
CA LYS A 66 0.60 8.19 9.59
C LYS A 66 0.27 8.19 8.10
N TYR A 67 0.89 7.30 7.32
CA TYR A 67 0.61 7.18 5.88
C TYR A 67 -0.70 6.43 5.60
N VAL A 68 -1.12 5.54 6.50
CA VAL A 68 -2.44 4.88 6.45
C VAL A 68 -3.53 5.91 6.72
N GLU A 69 -3.38 6.74 7.74
CA GLU A 69 -4.33 7.82 8.04
C GLU A 69 -4.47 8.80 6.86
N LYS A 70 -3.35 9.19 6.25
CA LYS A 70 -3.35 10.02 5.04
C LYS A 70 -4.01 9.31 3.86
N PHE A 71 -3.76 8.01 3.68
CA PHE A 71 -4.40 7.23 2.64
C PHE A 71 -5.92 7.26 2.81
N GLU A 72 -6.44 6.93 3.99
CA GLU A 72 -7.88 6.88 4.28
C GLU A 72 -8.56 8.24 4.04
N LYS A 73 -7.93 9.33 4.53
CA LYS A 73 -8.45 10.68 4.30
C LYS A 73 -8.53 11.03 2.82
N ASN A 74 -7.46 10.75 2.06
CA ASN A 74 -7.42 11.06 0.63
C ASN A 74 -8.36 10.14 -0.17
N HIS A 75 -8.55 8.90 0.28
CA HIS A 75 -9.46 7.95 -0.34
C HIS A 75 -10.91 8.42 -0.20
N GLN A 76 -11.28 8.89 0.99
CA GLN A 76 -12.60 9.46 1.21
C GLN A 76 -12.85 10.70 0.33
N VAL A 77 -11.87 11.61 0.23
CA VAL A 77 -11.97 12.78 -0.65
C VAL A 77 -12.14 12.37 -2.12
N LEU A 78 -11.40 11.34 -2.55
CA LEU A 78 -11.48 10.84 -3.92
C LEU A 78 -12.84 10.18 -4.23
N LEU A 79 -13.39 9.41 -3.29
CA LEU A 79 -14.74 8.84 -3.44
C LEU A 79 -15.80 9.93 -3.55
N THR A 80 -15.72 11.00 -2.75
CA THR A 80 -16.63 12.15 -2.87
C THR A 80 -16.53 12.79 -4.25
N ARG A 81 -15.31 12.94 -4.81
CA ARG A 81 -15.11 13.51 -6.15
C ARG A 81 -15.68 12.60 -7.25
N ILE A 82 -15.52 11.29 -7.13
CA ILE A 82 -16.12 10.33 -8.06
C ILE A 82 -17.65 10.37 -7.98
N GLN A 83 -18.21 10.54 -6.77
CA GLN A 83 -19.64 10.70 -6.63
C GLN A 83 -20.13 11.99 -7.30
N GLN A 84 -19.45 13.11 -7.10
CA GLN A 84 -19.75 14.36 -7.80
C GLN A 84 -19.68 14.20 -9.32
N LEU A 85 -18.67 13.49 -9.83
CA LEU A 85 -18.54 13.19 -11.25
C LEU A 85 -19.73 12.35 -11.75
N ASN A 86 -20.12 11.31 -11.00
CA ASN A 86 -21.30 10.51 -11.34
C ASN A 86 -22.57 11.35 -11.41
N ASP A 87 -22.79 12.24 -10.45
CA ASP A 87 -23.98 13.10 -10.38
C ASP A 87 -24.01 14.11 -11.55
N MET A 88 -22.85 14.67 -11.92
CA MET A 88 -22.71 15.59 -13.06
C MET A 88 -22.96 14.92 -14.41
N LEU A 89 -22.44 13.70 -14.60
CA LEU A 89 -22.68 12.91 -15.81
C LEU A 89 -24.17 12.58 -15.97
N LEU A 90 -24.83 12.15 -14.89
CA LEU A 90 -26.27 11.88 -14.89
C LEU A 90 -27.11 13.12 -15.18
N ALA A 91 -26.75 14.28 -14.60
CA ALA A 91 -27.45 15.54 -14.85
C ALA A 91 -27.33 16.02 -16.31
N SER A 92 -26.30 15.56 -17.02
CA SER A 92 -26.02 15.91 -18.42
C SER A 92 -26.51 14.85 -19.41
N ASP A 93 -27.23 13.82 -18.95
CA ASP A 93 -27.66 12.66 -19.75
C ASP A 93 -26.48 11.93 -20.43
N ILE A 94 -25.31 11.93 -19.78
CA ILE A 94 -24.09 11.25 -20.22
C ILE A 94 -23.96 9.92 -19.46
N ASP A 95 -23.55 8.87 -20.16
CA ASP A 95 -23.26 7.58 -19.52
C ASP A 95 -22.19 7.71 -18.42
N ASN A 96 -22.46 7.10 -17.27
CA ASN A 96 -21.60 7.16 -16.09
C ASN A 96 -20.99 5.80 -15.72
N GLU A 97 -21.07 4.79 -16.60
CA GLU A 97 -20.54 3.45 -16.35
C GLU A 97 -19.06 3.50 -15.91
N HIS A 98 -18.23 4.29 -16.60
CA HIS A 98 -16.81 4.41 -16.29
C HIS A 98 -16.56 5.03 -14.91
N ALA A 99 -17.29 6.09 -14.55
CA ALA A 99 -17.12 6.75 -13.25
C ALA A 99 -17.58 5.85 -12.10
N ARG A 100 -18.66 5.08 -12.27
CA ARG A 100 -19.08 4.04 -11.33
C ARG A 100 -18.03 2.94 -11.17
N LYS A 101 -17.45 2.47 -12.28
CA LYS A 101 -16.41 1.44 -12.29
C LYS A 101 -15.14 1.92 -11.58
N ILE A 102 -14.73 3.17 -11.78
CA ILE A 102 -13.61 3.77 -11.04
C ILE A 102 -13.90 3.77 -9.53
N GLY A 103 -15.10 4.16 -9.10
CA GLY A 103 -15.49 4.13 -7.69
C GLY A 103 -15.38 2.73 -7.05
N GLN A 104 -15.83 1.69 -7.77
CA GLN A 104 -15.70 0.30 -7.34
C GLN A 104 -14.25 -0.14 -7.22
N ILE A 105 -13.43 0.15 -8.24
CA ILE A 105 -11.99 -0.19 -8.25
C ILE A 105 -11.26 0.49 -7.09
N LEU A 106 -11.58 1.75 -6.79
CA LEU A 106 -10.97 2.49 -5.69
C LEU A 106 -11.31 1.89 -4.32
N THR A 107 -12.54 1.43 -4.15
CA THR A 107 -12.98 0.76 -2.92
C THR A 107 -12.25 -0.58 -2.76
N GLU A 108 -12.19 -1.40 -3.82
CA GLU A 108 -11.45 -2.66 -3.79
C GLU A 108 -9.95 -2.44 -3.53
N TYR A 109 -9.37 -1.38 -4.11
CA TYR A 109 -7.99 -1.00 -3.87
C TYR A 109 -7.74 -0.62 -2.41
N ALA A 110 -8.63 0.16 -1.80
CA ALA A 110 -8.55 0.51 -0.39
C ALA A 110 -8.65 -0.72 0.52
N ASP A 111 -9.54 -1.68 0.21
CA ASP A 111 -9.68 -2.91 1.00
C ASP A 111 -8.42 -3.78 0.92
N LYS A 112 -7.82 -3.91 -0.27
CA LYS A 112 -6.52 -4.58 -0.44
C LYS A 112 -5.41 -3.89 0.36
N PHE A 113 -5.38 -2.56 0.36
CA PHE A 113 -4.42 -1.80 1.15
C PHE A 113 -4.61 -2.02 2.65
N ARG A 114 -5.85 -2.00 3.17
CA ARG A 114 -6.15 -2.29 4.58
C ARG A 114 -5.74 -3.70 4.99
N ALA A 115 -6.03 -4.70 4.14
CA ALA A 115 -5.60 -6.07 4.37
C ALA A 115 -4.07 -6.19 4.43
N LEU A 116 -3.37 -5.48 3.55
CA LEU A 116 -1.91 -5.39 3.57
C LEU A 116 -1.40 -4.71 4.87
N VAL A 117 -2.02 -3.61 5.30
CA VAL A 117 -1.65 -2.90 6.54
C VAL A 117 -1.83 -3.81 7.75
N SER A 118 -2.96 -4.53 7.84
CA SER A 118 -3.25 -5.46 8.93
C SER A 118 -2.19 -6.56 9.02
N VAL A 119 -1.87 -7.22 7.92
CA VAL A 119 -0.81 -8.24 7.89
C VAL A 119 0.55 -7.66 8.26
N GLN A 120 0.84 -6.44 7.82
CA GLN A 120 2.09 -5.78 8.17
C GLN A 120 2.18 -5.42 9.66
N GLN A 121 1.07 -5.07 10.32
CA GLN A 121 1.02 -4.84 11.75
C GLN A 121 1.24 -6.14 12.54
N GLU A 122 0.67 -7.25 12.09
CA GLU A 122 0.88 -8.57 12.71
C GLU A 122 2.32 -9.04 12.59
N ILE A 123 2.93 -8.88 11.41
CA ILE A 123 4.36 -9.14 11.20
C ILE A 123 5.22 -8.24 12.11
N GLY A 124 4.81 -6.98 12.25
CA GLY A 124 5.48 -5.94 13.02
C GLY A 124 5.89 -4.77 12.12
N LEU A 125 5.61 -3.55 12.58
CA LEU A 125 6.02 -2.31 11.90
C LEU A 125 7.51 -2.01 12.14
N HIS A 126 8.00 -2.35 13.33
CA HIS A 126 9.38 -2.25 13.71
C HIS A 126 9.94 -3.58 14.23
N HIS A 127 11.26 -3.64 14.37
CA HIS A 127 12.03 -4.83 14.74
C HIS A 127 11.75 -5.37 16.17
N LYS A 128 10.91 -4.70 16.95
CA LYS A 128 10.51 -5.11 18.32
C LYS A 128 9.04 -5.48 18.43
N ASP A 129 8.27 -5.30 17.36
CA ASP A 129 6.82 -5.42 17.37
C ASP A 129 6.39 -6.70 16.66
N GLY A 130 5.14 -7.11 16.91
CA GLY A 130 4.52 -8.25 16.23
C GLY A 130 5.34 -9.54 16.31
N LEU A 131 5.29 -10.30 15.22
CA LEU A 131 6.03 -11.56 15.07
C LEU A 131 7.55 -11.34 15.15
N TYR A 132 8.09 -10.23 14.63
CA TYR A 132 9.53 -9.95 14.75
C TYR A 132 9.99 -9.77 16.19
N GLY A 133 9.19 -9.09 17.02
CA GLY A 133 9.47 -8.94 18.45
C GLY A 133 9.48 -10.27 19.18
N SER A 134 8.49 -11.12 18.91
CA SER A 134 8.39 -12.46 19.49
C SER A 134 9.58 -13.35 19.08
N LEU A 135 9.88 -13.38 17.78
CA LEU A 135 11.01 -14.10 17.20
C LEU A 135 12.33 -13.71 17.89
N ARG A 136 12.59 -12.40 18.02
CA ARG A 136 13.80 -11.88 18.64
C ARG A 136 13.90 -12.24 20.13
N LYS A 137 12.77 -12.23 20.85
CA LYS A 137 12.72 -12.65 22.27
C LYS A 137 13.05 -14.13 22.41
N ALA A 138 12.48 -14.98 21.57
CA ALA A 138 12.74 -16.43 21.59
C ALA A 138 14.23 -16.72 21.32
N VAL A 139 14.80 -16.08 20.30
CA VAL A 139 16.24 -16.19 19.97
C VAL A 139 17.12 -15.76 21.14
N HIS A 140 16.86 -14.59 21.73
CA HIS A 140 17.65 -14.09 22.85
C HIS A 140 17.55 -15.01 24.08
N GLY A 141 16.40 -15.63 24.30
CA GLY A 141 16.22 -16.65 25.34
C GLY A 141 17.15 -17.84 25.11
N VAL A 142 17.14 -18.41 23.90
CA VAL A 142 18.04 -19.53 23.55
C VAL A 142 19.52 -19.13 23.64
N GLU A 143 19.90 -17.98 23.08
CA GLU A 143 21.28 -17.48 23.12
C GLU A 143 21.78 -17.30 24.56
N LYS A 144 20.93 -16.78 25.45
CA LYS A 144 21.27 -16.59 26.87
C LYS A 144 21.50 -17.93 27.56
N ILE A 145 20.55 -18.86 27.44
CA ILE A 145 20.63 -20.16 28.09
C ILE A 145 21.86 -20.93 27.61
N VAL A 146 22.07 -21.01 26.30
CA VAL A 146 23.22 -21.73 25.71
C VAL A 146 24.56 -21.13 26.15
N LYS A 147 24.64 -19.80 26.30
CA LYS A 147 25.84 -19.12 26.79
C LYS A 147 26.09 -19.40 28.27
N GLU A 148 25.04 -19.45 29.09
CA GLU A 148 25.13 -19.80 30.52
C GLU A 148 25.59 -21.25 30.72
N GLN A 149 25.18 -22.16 29.83
CA GLN A 149 25.64 -23.55 29.80
C GLN A 149 27.04 -23.73 29.19
N GLN A 150 27.68 -22.64 28.72
CA GLN A 150 29.01 -22.65 28.06
C GLN A 150 29.08 -23.54 26.81
N GLU A 151 27.94 -23.77 26.14
CA GLU A 151 27.84 -24.64 24.96
C GLU A 151 28.10 -23.85 23.66
N TYR A 152 29.36 -23.56 23.38
CA TYR A 152 29.76 -22.71 22.25
C TYR A 152 29.40 -23.26 20.87
N HIS A 153 29.32 -24.58 20.71
CA HIS A 153 28.87 -25.21 19.46
C HIS A 153 27.41 -24.86 19.15
N LEU A 154 26.52 -24.99 20.14
CA LEU A 154 25.12 -24.60 20.00
C LEU A 154 24.98 -23.09 19.76
N LEU A 155 25.83 -22.27 20.39
CA LEU A 155 25.82 -20.83 20.15
C LEU A 155 26.16 -20.50 18.69
N SER A 156 27.16 -21.18 18.12
CA SER A 156 27.53 -21.04 16.71
C SER A 156 26.38 -21.46 15.77
N ASP A 157 25.74 -22.61 16.05
CA ASP A 157 24.58 -23.08 15.27
C ASP A 157 23.42 -22.09 15.34
N MET A 158 23.18 -21.48 16.51
CA MET A 158 22.17 -20.43 16.68
C MET A 158 22.47 -19.20 15.83
N LEU A 159 23.72 -18.74 15.79
CA LEU A 159 24.14 -17.62 14.94
C LEU A 159 23.96 -17.94 13.45
N MET A 160 24.19 -19.20 13.04
CA MET A 160 23.94 -19.65 11.68
C MET A 160 22.45 -19.66 11.32
N LEU A 161 21.56 -20.02 12.26
CA LEU A 161 20.11 -19.89 12.07
C LEU A 161 19.71 -18.42 11.86
N ARG A 162 20.20 -17.51 12.71
CA ARG A 162 19.94 -16.07 12.56
C ARG A 162 20.48 -15.48 11.27
N ARG A 163 21.61 -16.00 10.77
CA ARG A 163 22.16 -15.58 9.48
C ARG A 163 21.20 -15.95 8.34
N ASN A 164 20.73 -17.19 8.32
CA ASN A 164 19.75 -17.63 7.32
C ASN A 164 18.44 -16.85 7.41
N GLU A 165 17.97 -16.58 8.63
CA GLU A 165 16.77 -15.76 8.89
C GLU A 165 16.94 -14.35 8.29
N LYS A 166 18.03 -13.66 8.63
CA LYS A 166 18.31 -12.30 8.10
C LYS A 166 18.47 -12.29 6.59
N ASP A 167 19.16 -13.28 6.03
CA ASP A 167 19.33 -13.39 4.58
C ASP A 167 17.99 -13.65 3.87
N PHE A 168 17.10 -14.44 4.47
CA PHE A 168 15.74 -14.63 3.98
C PHE A 168 14.96 -13.31 4.01
N MET A 169 14.89 -12.63 5.15
CA MET A 169 14.13 -11.38 5.29
C MET A 169 14.63 -10.25 4.37
N LEU A 170 15.91 -10.26 3.99
CA LEU A 170 16.48 -9.27 3.09
C LEU A 170 16.21 -9.58 1.60
N ARG A 171 16.03 -10.85 1.25
CA ARG A 171 16.08 -11.32 -0.15
C ARG A 171 14.85 -12.09 -0.62
N ASP A 172 13.96 -12.48 0.29
CA ASP A 172 12.76 -13.29 0.04
C ASP A 172 13.03 -14.57 -0.79
N ASP A 173 14.22 -15.17 -0.62
CA ASP A 173 14.67 -16.33 -1.40
C ASP A 173 14.51 -17.62 -0.59
N LEU A 174 13.67 -18.54 -1.11
CA LEU A 174 13.32 -19.81 -0.49
C LEU A 174 14.54 -20.70 -0.17
N LYS A 175 15.67 -20.51 -0.84
CA LYS A 175 16.89 -21.27 -0.50
C LYS A 175 17.32 -21.07 0.96
N TYR A 176 17.05 -19.90 1.55
CA TYR A 176 17.40 -19.62 2.94
C TYR A 176 16.46 -20.31 3.92
N THR A 177 15.20 -20.50 3.53
CA THR A 177 14.23 -21.32 4.26
C THR A 177 14.69 -22.78 4.32
N GLU A 178 15.20 -23.32 3.21
CA GLU A 178 15.74 -24.69 3.18
C GLU A 178 17.05 -24.83 3.97
N LYS A 179 17.94 -23.84 3.90
CA LYS A 179 19.14 -23.79 4.76
C LYS A 179 18.79 -23.70 6.24
N TYR A 180 17.77 -22.91 6.59
CA TYR A 180 17.27 -22.79 7.95
C TYR A 180 16.77 -24.15 8.47
N LYS A 181 15.91 -24.85 7.72
CA LYS A 181 15.42 -26.19 8.07
C LYS A 181 16.58 -27.16 8.32
N LYS A 182 17.60 -27.17 7.45
CA LYS A 182 18.78 -28.03 7.64
C LYS A 182 19.57 -27.69 8.90
N ASN A 183 19.78 -26.40 9.16
CA ASN A 183 20.55 -25.96 10.32
C ASN A 183 19.80 -26.18 11.63
N ILE A 184 18.47 -26.12 11.62
CA ILE A 184 17.71 -26.30 12.86
C ILE A 184 17.65 -27.76 13.26
N THR A 185 17.55 -28.68 12.30
CA THR A 185 17.71 -30.12 12.56
C THR A 185 19.09 -30.43 13.15
N LYS A 186 20.17 -29.78 12.65
CA LYS A 186 21.51 -29.94 13.22
C LYS A 186 21.59 -29.43 14.67
N PHE A 187 21.00 -28.26 14.92
CA PHE A 187 20.92 -27.69 16.26
C PHE A 187 20.18 -28.64 17.22
N GLU A 188 19.03 -29.18 16.82
CA GLU A 188 18.23 -30.12 17.61
C GLU A 188 18.99 -31.43 17.88
N GLN A 189 19.71 -31.96 16.88
CA GLN A 189 20.56 -33.14 17.03
C GLN A 189 21.70 -32.89 18.02
N MET A 190 22.38 -31.74 17.92
CA MET A 190 23.45 -31.36 18.85
C MET A 190 22.90 -31.18 20.27
N LEU A 191 21.76 -30.51 20.42
CA LEU A 191 21.09 -30.30 21.70
C LEU A 191 20.77 -31.64 22.40
N ALA A 192 20.43 -32.68 21.64
CA ALA A 192 20.14 -34.00 22.19
C ALA A 192 21.37 -34.70 22.80
N VAL A 193 22.57 -34.47 22.25
CA VAL A 193 23.83 -35.10 22.71
C VAL A 193 24.62 -34.26 23.72
N THR A 194 24.29 -32.98 23.89
CA THR A 194 24.92 -32.14 24.93
C THR A 194 24.56 -32.56 26.35
N SER A 195 25.45 -32.23 27.30
CA SER A 195 25.29 -32.50 28.74
C SER A 195 24.35 -31.52 29.46
N ILE A 196 23.54 -30.76 28.70
CA ILE A 196 22.59 -29.79 29.26
C ILE A 196 21.49 -30.54 30.06
N PRO A 197 21.16 -30.07 31.28
CA PRO A 197 20.06 -30.59 32.09
C PRO A 197 18.72 -30.69 31.34
N SER A 198 17.92 -31.71 31.66
CA SER A 198 16.69 -32.01 30.90
C SER A 198 15.64 -30.90 30.96
N ASP A 199 15.55 -30.18 32.07
CA ASP A 199 14.68 -29.02 32.27
C ASP A 199 15.09 -27.85 31.37
N VAL A 200 16.39 -27.52 31.35
CA VAL A 200 16.96 -26.47 30.50
C VAL A 200 16.81 -26.82 29.02
N ARG A 201 17.01 -28.10 28.66
CA ARG A 201 16.79 -28.60 27.30
C ARG A 201 15.35 -28.44 26.84
N ALA A 202 14.38 -28.71 27.72
CA ALA A 202 12.96 -28.51 27.44
C ALA A 202 12.64 -27.02 27.21
N GLU A 203 13.25 -26.12 27.99
CA GLU A 203 13.11 -24.67 27.80
C GLU A 203 13.67 -24.22 26.43
N ILE A 204 14.88 -24.66 26.07
CA ILE A 204 15.49 -24.37 24.76
C ILE A 204 14.58 -24.87 23.64
N THR A 205 14.08 -26.11 23.74
CA THR A 205 13.23 -26.72 22.72
C THR A 205 11.93 -25.95 22.54
N LYS A 206 11.30 -25.50 23.64
CA LYS A 206 10.08 -24.67 23.59
C LYS A 206 10.35 -23.31 22.93
N ALA A 207 11.46 -22.66 23.28
CA ALA A 207 11.86 -21.39 22.68
C ALA A 207 12.18 -21.56 21.18
N LEU A 208 12.83 -22.66 20.80
CA LEU A 208 13.15 -23.00 19.41
C LEU A 208 11.89 -23.28 18.58
N SER A 209 10.91 -23.99 19.15
CA SER A 209 9.60 -24.21 18.53
C SER A 209 8.87 -22.88 18.28
N THR A 210 8.92 -21.97 19.26
CA THR A 210 8.35 -20.62 19.12
C THR A 210 9.05 -19.85 18.00
N TYR A 211 10.38 -19.90 18.00
CA TYR A 211 11.22 -19.30 16.97
C TYR A 211 10.90 -19.82 15.56
N GLN A 212 10.77 -21.14 15.38
CA GLN A 212 10.38 -21.74 14.10
C GLN A 212 9.01 -21.26 13.65
N LYS A 213 8.00 -21.34 14.54
CA LYS A 213 6.64 -20.91 14.24
C LYS A 213 6.60 -19.46 13.79
N ASP A 214 7.27 -18.58 14.53
CA ASP A 214 7.31 -17.15 14.25
C ASP A 214 8.13 -16.83 13.00
N PHE A 215 9.08 -17.67 12.60
CA PHE A 215 9.83 -17.51 11.35
C PHE A 215 8.99 -17.90 10.12
N PHE A 216 8.28 -19.03 10.16
CA PHE A 216 7.50 -19.50 9.02
C PHE A 216 6.14 -18.81 8.87
N CYS A 217 5.55 -18.28 9.95
CA CYS A 217 4.26 -17.59 9.90
C CYS A 217 4.26 -16.34 8.97
N PRO A 218 5.25 -15.42 9.07
CA PRO A 218 5.42 -14.34 8.09
C PRO A 218 5.68 -14.85 6.67
N CYS A 219 6.45 -15.93 6.50
CA CYS A 219 6.77 -16.48 5.18
C CYS A 219 5.50 -16.89 4.41
N GLY A 220 4.57 -17.59 5.07
CA GLY A 220 3.30 -17.99 4.46
C GLY A 220 2.42 -16.80 4.08
N ARG A 221 2.37 -15.78 4.94
CA ARG A 221 1.57 -14.56 4.68
C ARG A 221 2.15 -13.74 3.52
N LEU A 222 3.47 -13.54 3.47
CA LEU A 222 4.15 -12.85 2.36
C LEU A 222 3.96 -13.56 1.02
N GLN A 223 3.95 -14.90 1.02
CA GLN A 223 3.71 -15.69 -0.20
C GLN A 223 2.26 -15.56 -0.71
N SER A 224 1.27 -15.57 0.19
CA SER A 224 -0.14 -15.39 -0.18
C SER A 224 -0.46 -14.02 -0.80
N GLN A 225 0.36 -12.99 -0.51
CA GLN A 225 0.15 -11.62 -0.99
C GLN A 225 0.92 -11.27 -2.29
N GLY A 226 1.55 -12.24 -2.97
CA GLY A 226 2.05 -12.04 -4.33
C GLY A 226 3.56 -11.84 -4.50
N ALA A 227 4.39 -12.23 -3.52
CA ALA A 227 5.85 -12.20 -3.68
C ALA A 227 6.37 -13.41 -4.48
N LYS A 228 6.16 -13.43 -5.81
CA LYS A 228 7.10 -14.12 -6.71
C LYS A 228 8.16 -13.11 -7.14
N PRO A 229 9.42 -13.20 -6.66
CA PRO A 229 10.48 -12.38 -7.21
C PRO A 229 10.79 -12.88 -8.62
N LYS A 230 10.41 -12.12 -9.66
CA LYS A 230 11.13 -12.23 -10.93
C LYS A 230 12.57 -11.82 -10.63
N ARG A 231 13.51 -12.74 -10.93
CA ARG A 231 14.95 -12.58 -10.77
C ARG A 231 15.38 -11.16 -11.18
N GLY A 232 15.98 -10.42 -10.25
CA GLY A 232 16.76 -9.21 -10.54
C GLY A 232 16.04 -7.86 -10.50
N ALA A 233 14.74 -7.78 -10.20
CA ALA A 233 14.08 -6.48 -10.04
C ALA A 233 14.41 -5.88 -8.66
N THR A 234 15.24 -4.84 -8.66
CA THR A 234 15.41 -4.01 -7.46
C THR A 234 14.08 -3.29 -7.21
N ARG A 235 13.75 -2.95 -5.97
CA ARG A 235 12.50 -2.23 -5.57
C ARG A 235 12.17 -0.94 -6.36
N ARG A 236 13.07 -0.48 -7.24
CA ARG A 236 12.90 0.62 -8.20
C ARG A 236 12.19 0.22 -9.50
N ASP A 237 12.29 -1.04 -9.92
CA ASP A 237 11.92 -1.47 -11.28
C ASP A 237 10.43 -1.86 -11.41
N ALA A 238 9.72 -2.01 -10.30
CA ALA A 238 8.29 -2.33 -10.27
C ALA A 238 7.36 -1.14 -10.62
N LEU A 239 7.91 0.01 -11.01
CA LEU A 239 7.14 1.24 -11.23
C LEU A 239 7.01 1.69 -12.69
N HIS A 240 7.63 0.99 -13.64
CA HIS A 240 7.62 1.37 -15.05
C HIS A 240 6.79 0.46 -15.98
N CYS A 241 5.98 -0.47 -15.46
CA CYS A 241 5.15 -1.37 -16.31
C CYS A 241 3.65 -1.02 -16.32
N SER A 242 3.28 0.26 -16.34
CA SER A 242 1.88 0.68 -16.54
C SER A 242 1.75 1.86 -17.50
N SER A 243 2.46 1.80 -18.62
CA SER A 243 2.11 2.55 -19.84
C SER A 243 2.40 1.67 -21.05
N ASN A 244 1.44 0.81 -21.36
CA ASN A 244 1.12 0.30 -22.71
C ASN A 244 0.19 -0.91 -22.53
N GLY A 245 -1.09 -0.64 -22.74
CA GLY A 245 -2.21 -1.55 -22.68
C GLY A 245 -3.46 -0.74 -22.96
#